data_AF-A0A8T0JE32-F1
#
_entry.id   AF-A0A8T0JE32-F1
#
_cell.length_a   1.000
_cell.length_b   1.000
_cell.length_c   1.000
_cell.angle_alpha   90.00
_cell.angle_beta   90.00
_cell.angle_gamma   90.00
#
_symmetry.space_group_name_H-M   'P 1'
#
loop_
_entity.id
_entity.type
_entity.pdbx_description
1 polymer ?
#
loop_
_entity_poly.entity_id
_entity_poly.type
_entity_poly.pdbx_seq_one_letter_code
_entity_poly.pdbx_strand_id
1 'polypeptide(L)'
;MHHRQLPPELRESVRKYDQYKWLATRGVDEESLLKGLPVDLQRDIKRHLCLDLVRGVPLFDQMDERMLDAICERLKPALCTEGTFLVREGDPVNEMLFIIRGHLDSYTTNGGRAGFFNSCRIGPGDFCGEELLTWALDPRPSVILPSSTRTVKAISEVEAFALIAEDLKFVASQFRRLHSKQLRHKFRFYSHQWRTWAACFVQAAWRRHKKRKELAELRARAINNAEPETPTYAKRVARSTRKAVHVSSPTNSGVVSSLPKPAEPDFSVDERY
;
A
#
# COMPACT_ATOMS: atom_id res chain seq x y z
N MET A 1 -25.22 -21.49 -16.52
CA MET A 1 -25.08 -21.33 -15.04
C MET A 1 -26.04 -22.17 -14.19
N HIS A 2 -27.23 -22.59 -14.66
CA HIS A 2 -28.19 -23.33 -13.81
C HIS A 2 -27.72 -24.72 -13.34
N HIS A 3 -26.97 -25.44 -14.17
CA HIS A 3 -26.54 -26.82 -13.88
C HIS A 3 -25.43 -26.96 -12.83
N ARG A 4 -24.84 -25.85 -12.36
CA ARG A 4 -23.70 -25.86 -11.40
C ARG A 4 -24.07 -25.43 -9.98
N GLN A 5 -25.36 -25.33 -9.66
CA GLN A 5 -25.89 -24.99 -8.33
C GLN A 5 -25.21 -23.78 -7.66
N LEU A 6 -24.86 -22.75 -8.45
CA LEU A 6 -24.25 -21.54 -7.91
C LEU A 6 -25.24 -20.78 -7.01
N PRO A 7 -24.78 -20.24 -5.86
CA PRO A 7 -25.55 -19.34 -5.01
C PRO A 7 -26.21 -18.22 -5.84
N PRO A 8 -27.46 -17.83 -5.53
CA PRO A 8 -28.16 -16.77 -6.25
C PRO A 8 -27.36 -15.47 -6.35
N GLU A 9 -26.69 -15.07 -5.26
CA GLU A 9 -25.87 -13.86 -5.19
C GLU A 9 -24.69 -13.87 -6.17
N LEU A 10 -24.01 -15.01 -6.32
CA LEU A 10 -22.93 -15.16 -7.28
C LEU A 10 -23.45 -15.12 -8.72
N ARG A 11 -24.62 -15.71 -8.98
CA ARG A 11 -25.24 -15.66 -10.31
C ARG A 11 -25.64 -14.24 -10.70
N GLU A 12 -26.15 -13.47 -9.75
CA GLU A 12 -26.48 -12.07 -9.94
C GLU A 12 -25.22 -11.22 -10.18
N SER A 13 -24.16 -11.45 -9.41
CA SER A 13 -22.87 -10.78 -9.59
C SER A 13 -22.29 -11.03 -11.00
N VAL A 14 -22.33 -12.27 -11.49
CA VAL A 14 -21.89 -12.59 -12.85
C VAL A 14 -22.74 -11.88 -13.90
N ARG A 15 -24.08 -11.87 -13.75
CA ARG A 15 -24.97 -11.15 -14.68
C ARG A 15 -24.69 -9.65 -14.69
N LYS A 16 -24.44 -9.04 -13.52
CA LYS A 16 -24.09 -7.63 -13.40
C LYS A 16 -22.79 -7.35 -14.15
N TYR A 17 -21.77 -8.21 -13.98
CA TYR A 17 -20.52 -8.10 -14.71
C TYR A 17 -20.70 -8.23 -16.22
N ASP A 18 -21.43 -9.24 -16.70
CA ASP A 18 -21.67 -9.43 -18.13
C ASP A 18 -22.43 -8.25 -18.75
N GLN A 19 -23.44 -7.73 -18.04
CA GLN A 19 -24.19 -6.55 -18.45
C GLN A 19 -23.29 -5.31 -18.52
N TYR A 20 -22.46 -5.08 -17.50
CA TYR A 20 -21.53 -3.97 -17.48
C TYR A 20 -20.49 -4.08 -18.60
N LYS A 21 -19.88 -5.26 -18.77
CA LYS A 21 -18.94 -5.53 -19.86
C LYS A 21 -19.56 -5.23 -21.22
N TRP A 22 -20.81 -5.66 -21.46
CA TRP A 22 -21.53 -5.34 -22.69
C TRP A 22 -21.77 -3.85 -22.88
N LEU A 23 -22.12 -3.11 -21.81
CA LEU A 23 -22.34 -1.67 -21.89
C LEU A 23 -21.05 -0.91 -22.17
N ALA A 24 -19.94 -1.29 -21.52
CA ALA A 24 -18.63 -0.66 -21.68
C ALA A 24 -18.02 -0.94 -23.07
N THR A 25 -18.03 -2.20 -23.49
CA THR A 25 -17.34 -2.63 -24.73
C THR A 25 -18.23 -2.72 -25.96
N ARG A 26 -19.56 -2.60 -25.79
CA ARG A 26 -20.56 -2.88 -26.84
C ARG A 26 -20.41 -4.28 -27.47
N GLY A 27 -19.87 -5.24 -26.72
CA GLY A 27 -19.61 -6.60 -27.18
C GLY A 27 -18.37 -6.74 -28.05
N VAL A 28 -17.55 -5.68 -28.19
CA VAL A 28 -16.29 -5.73 -28.92
C VAL A 28 -15.20 -6.29 -28.00
N ASP A 29 -14.52 -7.33 -28.47
CA ASP A 29 -13.29 -7.79 -27.82
C ASP A 29 -12.11 -6.93 -28.28
N GLU A 30 -11.68 -6.00 -27.42
CA GLU A 30 -10.61 -5.04 -27.71
C GLU A 30 -9.30 -5.73 -28.11
N GLU A 31 -8.95 -6.85 -27.48
CA GLU A 31 -7.74 -7.60 -27.85
C GLU A 31 -7.84 -8.18 -29.27
N SER A 32 -8.98 -8.78 -29.64
CA SER A 32 -9.17 -9.31 -30.99
C SER A 32 -9.23 -8.21 -32.04
N LEU A 33 -9.83 -7.05 -31.72
CA LEU A 33 -9.85 -5.89 -32.60
C LEU A 33 -8.43 -5.40 -32.90
N LEU A 34 -7.61 -5.24 -31.86
CA LEU A 34 -6.22 -4.80 -32.00
C LEU A 34 -5.39 -5.81 -32.81
N LYS A 35 -5.57 -7.12 -32.58
CA LYS A 35 -4.86 -8.18 -33.32
C LYS A 35 -5.08 -8.12 -34.84
N GLY A 36 -6.19 -7.53 -35.31
CA GLY A 36 -6.48 -7.35 -36.73
C GLY A 36 -5.73 -6.18 -37.39
N LEU A 37 -5.08 -5.32 -36.61
CA LEU A 37 -4.36 -4.15 -37.11
C LEU A 37 -2.87 -4.46 -37.36
N PRO A 38 -2.19 -3.71 -38.24
CA PRO A 38 -0.73 -3.69 -38.31
C PRO A 38 -0.09 -3.39 -36.95
N VAL A 39 1.06 -4.01 -36.66
CA VAL A 39 1.74 -3.92 -35.36
C VAL A 39 2.00 -2.47 -34.94
N ASP A 40 2.42 -1.60 -35.87
CA ASP A 40 2.70 -0.20 -35.56
C ASP A 40 1.45 0.55 -35.07
N LEU A 41 0.29 0.34 -35.71
CA LEU A 41 -0.98 0.94 -35.29
C LEU A 41 -1.43 0.40 -33.93
N GLN A 42 -1.22 -0.89 -33.65
CA GLN A 42 -1.52 -1.44 -32.33
C GLN A 42 -0.71 -0.74 -31.23
N ARG A 43 0.58 -0.51 -31.49
CA ARG A 43 1.50 0.15 -30.54
C ARG A 43 1.09 1.60 -30.32
N ASP A 44 0.79 2.34 -31.39
CA ASP A 44 0.36 3.74 -31.31
C ASP A 44 -0.95 3.88 -30.53
N ILE A 45 -1.93 3.03 -30.79
CA ILE A 45 -3.22 3.03 -30.07
C ILE A 45 -2.99 2.74 -28.58
N LYS A 46 -2.28 1.64 -28.25
CA LYS A 46 -2.00 1.29 -26.85
C LYS A 46 -1.28 2.43 -26.15
N ARG A 47 -0.19 2.92 -26.73
CA ARG A 47 0.59 4.02 -26.17
C ARG A 47 -0.26 5.27 -25.93
N HIS A 48 -1.12 5.65 -26.88
CA HIS A 48 -2.01 6.80 -26.70
C HIS A 48 -2.97 6.62 -25.52
N LEU A 49 -3.49 5.41 -25.30
CA LEU A 49 -4.47 5.14 -24.25
C LEU A 49 -3.86 5.08 -22.84
N CYS A 50 -2.62 4.61 -22.70
CA CYS A 50 -2.06 4.29 -21.39
C CYS A 50 -0.80 5.07 -20.99
N LEU A 51 -0.12 5.77 -21.89
CA LEU A 51 1.14 6.45 -21.57
C LEU A 51 1.01 7.42 -20.41
N ASP A 52 -0.04 8.24 -20.38
CA ASP A 52 -0.25 9.22 -19.31
C ASP A 52 -0.51 8.55 -17.96
N LEU A 53 -1.22 7.42 -17.94
CA LEU A 53 -1.44 6.61 -16.75
C LEU A 53 -0.13 5.98 -16.25
N VAL A 54 0.68 5.45 -17.17
CA VAL A 54 1.98 4.87 -16.83
C VAL A 54 2.92 5.94 -16.27
N ARG A 55 3.01 7.12 -16.90
CA ARG A 55 3.81 8.25 -16.38
C ARG A 55 3.28 8.82 -15.06
N GLY A 56 1.99 8.65 -14.77
CA GLY A 56 1.41 8.94 -13.46
C GLY A 56 2.10 8.18 -12.32
N VAL A 57 2.72 7.03 -12.61
CA VAL A 57 3.53 6.28 -11.65
C VAL A 57 4.94 6.90 -11.58
N PRO A 58 5.34 7.49 -10.44
CA PRO A 58 6.56 8.29 -10.35
C PRO A 58 7.86 7.55 -10.63
N LEU A 59 7.83 6.22 -10.54
CA LEU A 59 8.92 5.34 -10.91
C LEU A 59 9.07 5.23 -12.43
N PHE A 60 7.96 5.00 -13.14
CA PHE A 60 7.96 4.81 -14.59
C PHE A 60 8.31 6.10 -15.33
N ASP A 61 7.94 7.26 -14.79
CA ASP A 61 8.32 8.58 -15.31
C ASP A 61 9.86 8.78 -15.45
N GLN A 62 10.68 8.00 -14.75
CA GLN A 62 12.15 8.06 -14.88
C GLN A 62 12.73 7.06 -15.89
N MET A 63 11.89 6.19 -16.44
CA MET A 63 12.29 5.22 -17.43
C MET A 63 12.38 5.88 -18.81
N ASP A 64 13.20 5.33 -19.68
CA ASP A 64 13.29 5.77 -21.06
C ASP A 64 12.03 5.38 -21.85
N GLU A 65 11.75 6.12 -22.93
CA GLU A 65 10.55 5.93 -23.76
C GLU A 65 10.37 4.48 -24.21
N ARG A 66 11.46 3.77 -24.55
CA ARG A 66 11.40 2.37 -24.98
C ARG A 66 10.82 1.44 -23.90
N MET A 67 11.12 1.73 -22.64
CA MET A 67 10.62 0.95 -21.51
C MET A 67 9.17 1.32 -21.19
N LEU A 68 8.82 2.60 -21.31
CA LEU A 68 7.42 3.04 -21.21
C LEU A 68 6.57 2.37 -22.30
N ASP A 69 7.04 2.35 -23.54
CA ASP A 69 6.37 1.68 -24.65
C ASP A 69 6.21 0.17 -24.38
N ALA A 70 7.26 -0.48 -23.85
CA ALA A 70 7.21 -1.90 -23.48
C ALA A 70 6.19 -2.22 -22.37
N ILE A 71 5.97 -1.29 -21.43
CA ILE A 71 4.90 -1.38 -20.42
C ILE A 71 3.54 -1.20 -21.09
N CYS A 72 3.39 -0.15 -21.90
CA CYS A 72 2.15 0.18 -22.60
C CYS A 72 1.65 -0.99 -23.45
N GLU A 73 2.56 -1.71 -24.12
CA GLU A 73 2.25 -2.89 -24.93
C GLU A 73 1.69 -4.07 -24.12
N ARG A 74 2.08 -4.20 -22.84
CA ARG A 74 1.73 -5.32 -21.94
C ARG A 74 0.49 -5.05 -21.09
N LEU A 75 0.01 -3.81 -21.05
CA LEU A 75 -1.23 -3.46 -20.36
C LEU A 75 -2.43 -4.14 -21.03
N LYS A 76 -3.33 -4.66 -20.19
CA LYS A 76 -4.58 -5.31 -20.61
C LYS A 76 -5.77 -4.60 -19.98
N PRO A 77 -6.89 -4.42 -20.70
CA PRO A 77 -8.09 -3.84 -20.13
C PRO A 77 -8.63 -4.73 -19.00
N ALA A 78 -9.07 -4.11 -17.92
CA ALA A 78 -9.65 -4.75 -16.76
C ALA A 78 -10.94 -4.02 -16.35
N LEU A 79 -11.99 -4.78 -16.07
CA LEU A 79 -13.29 -4.27 -15.65
C LEU A 79 -13.62 -4.84 -14.27
N CYS A 80 -14.12 -3.98 -13.39
CA CYS A 80 -14.56 -4.37 -12.04
C CYS A 80 -15.95 -3.80 -11.77
N THR A 81 -16.85 -4.63 -11.28
CA THR A 81 -18.17 -4.17 -10.84
C THR A 81 -18.14 -3.62 -9.44
N GLU A 82 -19.07 -2.71 -9.12
CA GLU A 82 -19.25 -2.23 -7.75
C GLU A 82 -19.47 -3.41 -6.79
N GLY A 83 -18.82 -3.33 -5.61
CA GLY A 83 -18.90 -4.34 -4.57
C GLY A 83 -17.78 -5.38 -4.64
N THR A 84 -17.11 -5.51 -5.80
CA THR A 84 -16.05 -6.49 -6.02
C THR A 84 -14.81 -6.16 -5.19
N PHE A 85 -14.27 -7.18 -4.53
CA PHE A 85 -12.97 -7.09 -3.88
C PHE A 85 -11.90 -7.44 -4.91
N LEU A 86 -11.01 -6.48 -5.19
CA LEU A 86 -9.91 -6.66 -6.15
C LEU A 86 -8.78 -7.46 -5.49
N VAL A 87 -8.48 -7.11 -4.24
CA VAL A 87 -7.49 -7.81 -3.40
C VAL A 87 -7.84 -7.61 -1.93
N ARG A 88 -7.56 -8.61 -1.08
CA ARG A 88 -7.66 -8.46 0.38
C ARG A 88 -6.28 -8.32 1.00
N GLU A 89 -6.24 -7.69 2.17
CA GLU A 89 -5.01 -7.61 2.97
C GLU A 89 -4.48 -9.04 3.24
N GLY A 90 -3.24 -9.30 2.83
CA GLY A 90 -2.58 -10.61 2.93
C GLY A 90 -2.58 -11.44 1.63
N ASP A 91 -3.49 -11.17 0.68
CA ASP A 91 -3.57 -11.91 -0.58
C ASP A 91 -2.35 -11.59 -1.47
N PRO A 92 -1.88 -12.54 -2.31
CA PRO A 92 -0.80 -12.27 -3.25
C PRO A 92 -1.24 -11.22 -4.29
N VAL A 93 -0.39 -10.21 -4.52
CA VAL A 93 -0.61 -9.20 -5.56
C VAL A 93 -0.15 -9.76 -6.90
N ASN A 94 -1.08 -10.02 -7.81
CA ASN A 94 -0.79 -10.63 -9.11
C ASN A 94 -0.63 -9.60 -10.24
N GLU A 95 -1.22 -8.42 -10.07
CA GLU A 95 -1.25 -7.36 -11.08
C GLU A 95 -1.31 -5.98 -10.43
N MET A 96 -0.80 -4.99 -11.16
CA MET A 96 -0.94 -3.58 -10.84
C MET A 96 -2.04 -2.98 -11.72
N LEU A 97 -2.98 -2.26 -11.13
CA LEU A 97 -4.12 -1.67 -11.84
C LEU A 97 -3.97 -0.16 -11.94
N PHE A 98 -4.21 0.38 -13.13
CA PHE A 98 -4.21 1.80 -13.45
C PHE A 98 -5.64 2.24 -13.73
N ILE A 99 -6.19 3.11 -12.90
CA ILE A 99 -7.62 3.42 -12.92
C ILE A 99 -7.90 4.50 -13.97
N ILE A 100 -8.77 4.17 -14.91
CA ILE A 100 -9.22 5.08 -15.97
C ILE A 100 -10.54 5.74 -15.53
N ARG A 101 -11.46 4.93 -15.01
CA ARG A 101 -12.79 5.37 -14.57
C ARG A 101 -13.22 4.61 -13.32
N GLY A 102 -14.08 5.27 -12.54
CA GLY A 102 -14.63 4.71 -11.32
C GLY A 102 -13.76 4.95 -10.09
N HIS A 103 -14.19 4.41 -8.94
CA HIS A 103 -13.54 4.62 -7.66
C HIS A 103 -13.44 3.31 -6.86
N LEU A 104 -12.32 3.17 -6.16
CA LEU A 104 -12.04 2.08 -5.23
C LEU A 104 -11.84 2.65 -3.82
N ASP A 105 -12.25 1.88 -2.81
CA ASP A 105 -11.85 2.09 -1.43
C ASP A 105 -10.68 1.16 -1.13
N SER A 106 -9.62 1.70 -0.55
CA SER A 106 -8.46 0.96 -0.06
C SER A 106 -8.33 1.15 1.43
N TYR A 107 -8.28 0.07 2.20
CA TYR A 107 -8.16 0.14 3.65
C TYR A 107 -7.34 -0.99 4.23
N THR A 108 -6.72 -0.74 5.39
CA THR A 108 -5.92 -1.73 6.13
C THR A 108 -6.25 -1.67 7.61
N THR A 109 -6.22 -2.86 8.22
CA THR A 109 -6.33 -3.04 9.67
C THR A 109 -4.99 -3.41 10.31
N ASN A 110 -3.93 -3.48 9.49
CA ASN A 110 -2.59 -3.91 9.86
C ASN A 110 -2.64 -5.22 10.67
N GLY A 111 -3.25 -6.24 10.05
CA GLY A 111 -3.46 -7.56 10.65
C GLY A 111 -4.43 -7.56 11.83
N GLY A 112 -5.51 -6.77 11.78
CA GLY A 112 -6.55 -6.75 12.82
C GLY A 112 -6.13 -6.07 14.13
N ARG A 113 -5.14 -5.17 14.07
CA ARG A 113 -4.65 -4.46 15.25
C ARG A 113 -5.74 -3.52 15.80
N ALA A 114 -6.13 -3.73 17.06
CA ALA A 114 -7.12 -2.90 17.73
C ALA A 114 -6.75 -1.40 17.69
N GLY A 115 -7.68 -0.58 17.21
CA GLY A 115 -7.52 0.88 17.09
C GLY A 115 -6.69 1.34 15.89
N PHE A 116 -6.36 0.46 14.94
CA PHE A 116 -5.69 0.82 13.70
C PHE A 116 -6.61 0.60 12.50
N PHE A 117 -6.99 1.70 11.85
CA PHE A 117 -7.71 1.69 10.58
C PHE A 117 -7.18 2.83 9.72
N ASN A 118 -6.64 2.50 8.56
CA ASN A 118 -6.19 3.49 7.58
C ASN A 118 -6.91 3.21 6.28
N SER A 119 -7.60 4.22 5.74
CA SER A 119 -8.31 4.12 4.47
C SER A 119 -8.00 5.31 3.57
N CYS A 120 -8.13 5.08 2.26
CA CYS A 120 -8.06 6.10 1.23
C CYS A 120 -8.93 5.69 0.04
N ARG A 121 -9.33 6.68 -0.78
CA ARG A 121 -9.98 6.44 -2.06
C ARG A 121 -8.95 6.46 -3.18
N ILE A 122 -9.16 5.61 -4.17
CA ILE A 122 -8.38 5.51 -5.40
C ILE A 122 -9.34 5.83 -6.55
N GLY A 123 -9.01 6.81 -7.37
CA GLY A 123 -9.85 7.27 -8.48
C GLY A 123 -9.11 7.31 -9.82
N PRO A 124 -9.70 7.96 -10.83
CA PRO A 124 -9.09 8.10 -12.14
C PRO A 124 -7.70 8.74 -12.08
N GLY A 125 -6.72 8.11 -12.72
CA GLY A 125 -5.31 8.52 -12.71
C GLY A 125 -4.49 7.92 -11.56
N ASP A 126 -5.14 7.34 -10.55
CA ASP A 126 -4.45 6.59 -9.49
C ASP A 126 -4.19 5.13 -9.91
N PHE A 127 -3.42 4.41 -9.09
CA PHE A 127 -3.10 3.00 -9.29
C PHE A 127 -3.10 2.22 -7.97
N CYS A 128 -3.21 0.90 -8.04
CA CYS A 128 -3.03 -0.01 -6.91
C CYS A 128 -2.18 -1.23 -7.29
N GLY A 129 -1.62 -1.92 -6.29
CA GLY A 129 -0.66 -3.03 -6.51
C GLY A 129 0.80 -2.58 -6.55
N GLU A 130 1.10 -1.43 -5.94
CA GLU A 130 2.45 -0.84 -5.87
C GLU A 130 3.49 -1.76 -5.19
N GLU A 131 3.04 -2.75 -4.42
CA GLU A 131 3.89 -3.79 -3.84
C GLU A 131 4.70 -4.53 -4.91
N LEU A 132 4.14 -4.69 -6.11
CA LEU A 132 4.83 -5.29 -7.24
C LEU A 132 6.01 -4.47 -7.73
N LEU A 133 6.02 -3.15 -7.52
CA LEU A 133 7.15 -2.30 -7.89
C LEU A 133 8.37 -2.66 -7.04
N THR A 134 8.23 -2.88 -5.74
CA THR A 134 9.39 -3.30 -4.91
C THR A 134 9.93 -4.63 -5.38
N TRP A 135 9.01 -5.57 -5.59
CA TRP A 135 9.34 -6.95 -5.92
C TRP A 135 9.99 -7.05 -7.30
N ALA A 136 9.43 -6.41 -8.33
CA ALA A 136 9.94 -6.52 -9.69
C ALA A 136 11.30 -5.82 -9.89
N LEU A 137 11.58 -4.78 -9.10
CA LEU A 137 12.84 -4.04 -9.19
C LEU A 137 13.97 -4.63 -8.34
N ASP A 138 13.67 -5.63 -7.50
CA ASP A 138 14.70 -6.37 -6.78
C ASP A 138 15.62 -7.07 -7.81
N PRO A 139 16.96 -6.95 -7.73
CA PRO A 139 17.87 -7.67 -8.63
C PRO A 139 17.67 -9.19 -8.62
N ARG A 140 17.17 -9.75 -7.51
CA ARG A 140 16.89 -11.16 -7.32
C ARG A 140 15.46 -11.32 -6.77
N PRO A 141 14.44 -11.06 -7.61
CA PRO A 141 13.06 -11.07 -7.18
C PRO A 141 12.67 -12.49 -6.77
N SER A 142 12.04 -12.64 -5.60
CA SER A 142 11.54 -13.93 -5.13
C SER A 142 10.56 -14.54 -6.12
N VAL A 143 10.48 -15.88 -6.17
CA VAL A 143 9.43 -16.58 -6.92
C VAL A 143 8.05 -16.30 -6.33
N ILE A 144 8.00 -16.06 -5.02
CA ILE A 144 6.78 -15.73 -4.28
C ILE A 144 6.44 -14.26 -4.52
N LEU A 145 5.17 -14.01 -4.88
CA LEU A 145 4.62 -12.67 -5.04
C LEU A 145 4.46 -11.95 -3.70
N PRO A 146 4.57 -10.62 -3.66
CA PRO A 146 4.34 -9.86 -2.44
C PRO A 146 2.87 -9.95 -2.01
N SER A 147 2.64 -10.01 -0.70
CA SER A 147 1.30 -9.92 -0.13
C SER A 147 0.81 -8.47 -0.14
N SER A 148 -0.47 -8.28 -0.46
CA SER A 148 -1.14 -7.00 -0.40
C SER A 148 -1.19 -6.48 1.02
N THR A 149 -0.90 -5.20 1.20
CA THR A 149 -0.98 -4.58 2.52
C THR A 149 -2.34 -4.02 2.87
N ARG A 150 -3.26 -4.03 1.89
CA ARG A 150 -4.58 -3.43 2.00
C ARG A 150 -5.64 -4.29 1.34
N THR A 151 -6.87 -4.11 1.81
CA THR A 151 -8.05 -4.56 1.08
C THR A 151 -8.49 -3.45 0.14
N VAL A 152 -8.65 -3.78 -1.14
CA VAL A 152 -9.14 -2.87 -2.18
C VAL A 152 -10.48 -3.37 -2.69
N LYS A 153 -11.49 -2.51 -2.64
CA LYS A 153 -12.87 -2.82 -3.04
C LYS A 153 -13.40 -1.76 -3.99
N ALA A 154 -14.08 -2.20 -5.04
CA ALA A 154 -14.79 -1.30 -5.96
C ALA A 154 -16.03 -0.70 -5.31
N ILE A 155 -16.13 0.63 -5.35
CA ILE A 155 -17.29 1.41 -4.87
C ILE A 155 -18.21 1.77 -6.05
N SER A 156 -17.67 1.80 -7.26
CA SER A 156 -18.43 1.98 -8.49
C SER A 156 -18.00 0.93 -9.51
N GLU A 157 -18.68 0.91 -10.65
CA GLU A 157 -18.12 0.28 -11.85
C GLU A 157 -16.79 0.95 -12.20
N VAL A 158 -15.77 0.14 -12.49
CA VAL A 158 -14.37 0.58 -12.68
C VAL A 158 -13.83 0.02 -13.98
N GLU A 159 -13.18 0.91 -14.73
CA GLU A 159 -12.41 0.60 -15.93
C GLU A 159 -10.94 0.90 -15.62
N ALA A 160 -10.08 -0.07 -15.84
CA ALA A 160 -8.67 0.01 -15.54
C ALA A 160 -7.83 -0.67 -16.62
N PHE A 161 -6.53 -0.40 -16.62
CA PHE A 161 -5.55 -1.27 -17.25
C PHE A 161 -4.83 -2.08 -16.19
N ALA A 162 -4.56 -3.36 -16.46
CA ALA A 162 -3.80 -4.27 -15.62
C ALA A 162 -2.42 -4.54 -16.22
N LEU A 163 -1.38 -4.41 -15.40
CA LEU A 163 -0.03 -4.89 -15.67
C LEU A 163 0.25 -6.09 -14.77
N ILE A 164 0.39 -7.27 -15.38
CA ILE A 164 0.61 -8.51 -14.64
C ILE A 164 2.04 -8.51 -14.05
N ALA A 165 2.21 -9.14 -12.90
CA ALA A 165 3.50 -9.23 -12.19
C ALA A 165 4.63 -9.77 -13.09
N GLU A 166 4.37 -10.81 -13.88
CA GLU A 166 5.36 -11.41 -14.79
C GLU A 166 5.82 -10.41 -15.86
N ASP A 167 4.89 -9.65 -16.42
CA ASP A 167 5.16 -8.61 -17.42
C ASP A 167 5.96 -7.45 -16.83
N LEU A 168 5.60 -7.01 -15.62
CA LEU A 168 6.36 -5.99 -14.89
C LEU A 168 7.78 -6.46 -14.59
N LYS A 169 7.94 -7.71 -14.12
CA LYS A 169 9.25 -8.31 -13.84
C LYS A 169 10.10 -8.42 -15.11
N PHE A 170 9.49 -8.81 -16.23
CA PHE A 170 10.16 -8.86 -17.52
C PHE A 170 10.71 -7.47 -17.90
N VAL A 171 9.88 -6.43 -17.84
CA VAL A 171 10.30 -5.06 -18.13
C VAL A 171 11.39 -4.61 -17.13
N ALA A 172 11.17 -4.80 -15.84
CA ALA A 172 12.12 -4.39 -14.80
C ALA A 172 13.51 -5.05 -14.98
N SER A 173 13.57 -6.32 -15.42
CA SER A 173 14.83 -7.01 -15.70
C SER A 173 15.68 -6.36 -16.80
N GLN A 174 15.04 -5.66 -17.74
CA GLN A 174 15.72 -4.94 -18.83
C GLN A 174 16.17 -3.54 -18.38
N PHE A 175 15.56 -3.00 -17.33
CA PHE A 175 15.90 -1.71 -16.78
C PHE A 175 17.12 -1.82 -15.86
N ARG A 176 18.33 -1.90 -16.43
CA ARG A 176 19.59 -2.05 -15.66
C ARG A 176 19.95 -0.82 -14.79
N ARG A 177 19.23 0.29 -14.90
CA ARG A 177 19.49 1.57 -14.19
C ARG A 177 18.75 1.71 -12.85
N LEU A 178 18.46 0.61 -12.17
CA LEU A 178 17.64 0.60 -10.95
C LEU A 178 18.31 1.12 -9.68
N HIS A 179 19.63 1.33 -9.70
CA HIS A 179 20.42 1.55 -8.47
C HIS A 179 20.60 3.02 -8.07
N SER A 180 19.92 3.96 -8.71
CA SER A 180 20.01 5.37 -8.31
C SER A 180 19.44 5.57 -6.90
N LYS A 181 20.18 6.29 -6.04
CA LYS A 181 19.67 6.76 -4.74
C LYS A 181 18.34 7.51 -4.89
N GLN A 182 18.13 8.16 -6.04
CA GLN A 182 16.90 8.87 -6.38
C GLN A 182 15.69 7.94 -6.52
N LEU A 183 15.86 6.77 -7.14
CA LEU A 183 14.80 5.77 -7.28
C LEU A 183 14.40 5.20 -5.92
N ARG A 184 15.38 4.91 -5.05
CA ARG A 184 15.13 4.46 -3.67
C ARG A 184 14.30 5.49 -2.89
N HIS A 185 14.63 6.77 -3.02
CA HIS A 185 13.90 7.86 -2.35
C HIS A 185 12.48 8.01 -2.89
N LYS A 186 12.30 7.98 -4.22
CA LYS A 186 10.97 7.98 -4.84
C LYS A 186 10.14 6.80 -4.35
N PHE A 187 10.71 5.60 -4.35
CA PHE A 187 10.02 4.41 -3.86
C PHE A 187 9.52 4.59 -2.41
N ARG A 188 10.40 5.06 -1.50
CA ARG A 188 10.02 5.34 -0.10
C ARG A 188 8.94 6.43 0.02
N PHE A 189 8.99 7.44 -0.85
CA PHE A 189 8.07 8.56 -0.79
C PHE A 189 6.67 8.18 -1.26
N TYR A 190 6.58 7.41 -2.34
CA TYR A 190 5.29 7.04 -2.95
C TYR A 190 4.69 5.77 -2.36
N SER A 191 5.51 4.84 -1.87
CA SER A 191 5.01 3.63 -1.22
C SER A 191 4.17 3.98 0.00
N HIS A 192 2.95 3.49 -0.03
CA HIS A 192 1.96 3.66 0.99
C HIS A 192 2.34 3.01 2.32
N GLN A 193 3.05 1.88 2.29
CA GLN A 193 3.61 1.25 3.48
C GLN A 193 4.58 2.18 4.19
N TRP A 194 5.50 2.79 3.45
CA TRP A 194 6.48 3.73 3.98
C TRP A 194 5.83 5.00 4.52
N ARG A 195 4.83 5.55 3.81
CA ARG A 195 4.04 6.70 4.26
C ARG A 195 3.28 6.41 5.55
N THR A 196 2.66 5.23 5.64
CA THR A 196 1.91 4.78 6.83
C THR A 196 2.85 4.57 8.01
N TRP A 197 3.98 3.88 7.80
CA TRP A 197 5.00 3.69 8.82
C TRP A 197 5.55 5.03 9.33
N ALA A 198 5.91 5.94 8.43
CA ALA A 198 6.42 7.26 8.78
C ALA A 198 5.40 8.07 9.59
N ALA A 199 4.13 8.07 9.17
CA ALA A 199 3.05 8.74 9.91
C ALA A 199 2.91 8.17 11.33
N CYS A 200 2.89 6.84 11.48
CA CYS A 200 2.82 6.20 12.80
C CYS A 200 4.05 6.47 13.66
N PHE A 201 5.23 6.52 13.06
CA PHE A 201 6.48 6.84 13.77
C PHE A 201 6.42 8.26 14.36
N VAL A 202 6.01 9.24 13.55
CA VAL A 202 5.82 10.63 13.98
C VAL A 202 4.73 10.73 15.04
N GLN A 203 3.59 10.07 14.85
CA GLN A 203 2.51 10.01 15.85
C GLN A 203 2.98 9.43 17.18
N ALA A 204 3.77 8.35 17.16
CA ALA A 204 4.32 7.74 18.37
C ALA A 204 5.34 8.65 19.07
N ALA A 205 6.17 9.38 18.31
CA ALA A 205 7.09 10.38 18.87
C ALA A 205 6.33 11.54 19.53
N TRP A 206 5.29 12.06 18.88
CA TRP A 206 4.44 13.12 19.42
C TRP A 206 3.72 12.70 20.70
N ARG A 207 3.08 11.52 20.71
CA ARG A 207 2.41 10.98 21.91
C ARG A 207 3.38 10.81 23.07
N ARG A 208 4.61 10.35 22.82
CA ARG A 208 5.68 10.27 23.83
C ARG A 208 6.11 11.65 24.34
N HIS A 209 6.17 12.66 23.48
CA HIS A 209 6.47 14.03 23.89
C HIS A 209 5.34 14.61 24.76
N LYS A 210 4.09 14.52 24.30
CA LYS A 210 2.90 15.00 25.03
C LYS A 210 2.79 14.39 26.43
N LYS A 211 2.94 13.06 26.55
CA LYS A 211 2.92 12.36 27.84
C LYS A 211 4.04 12.82 28.78
N ARG A 212 5.24 13.08 28.25
CA ARG A 212 6.37 13.60 29.05
C ARG A 212 6.08 15.02 29.54
N LYS A 213 5.48 15.86 28.70
CA LYS A 213 5.09 17.23 29.06
C LYS A 213 4.02 17.24 30.15
N GLU A 214 2.95 16.46 30.00
CA GLU A 214 1.89 16.31 31.01
C GLU A 214 2.44 15.81 32.35
N LEU A 215 3.32 14.81 32.33
CA LEU A 215 3.97 14.30 33.55
C LEU A 215 4.88 15.35 34.20
N ALA A 216 5.61 16.15 33.41
CA ALA A 216 6.45 17.22 33.91
C ALA A 216 5.60 18.35 34.53
N GLU A 217 4.48 18.71 33.91
CA GLU A 217 3.53 19.69 34.44
C GLU A 217 2.89 19.21 35.75
N LEU A 218 2.49 17.94 35.84
CA LEU A 218 1.98 17.34 37.07
C LEU A 218 3.05 17.32 38.19
N ARG A 219 4.31 16.99 37.85
CA ARG A 219 5.43 17.05 38.80
C ARG A 219 5.71 18.48 39.28
N ALA A 220 5.69 19.46 38.38
CA ALA A 220 5.88 20.87 38.74
C ALA A 220 4.76 21.38 39.65
N ARG A 221 3.49 21.01 39.37
CA ARG A 221 2.36 21.33 40.25
C ARG A 221 2.49 20.68 41.63
N ALA A 222 2.92 19.41 41.69
CA ALA A 222 3.13 18.72 42.96
C ALA A 222 4.25 19.35 43.81
N ILE A 223 5.33 19.82 43.17
CA ILE A 223 6.42 20.53 43.86
C ILE A 223 5.94 21.89 44.37
N ASN A 224 5.19 22.65 43.58
CA ASN A 224 4.66 23.96 43.99
C ASN A 224 3.62 23.87 45.10
N ASN A 225 2.89 22.75 45.20
CA ASN A 225 1.88 22.51 46.24
C ASN A 225 2.44 21.83 47.50
N ALA A 226 3.74 21.52 47.56
CA ALA A 226 4.37 20.95 48.75
C ALA A 226 4.76 22.08 49.72
N GLU A 227 4.08 22.17 50.87
CA GLU A 227 4.50 23.04 51.98
C GLU A 227 5.88 22.62 52.52
N PRO A 228 6.68 23.56 53.08
CA PRO A 228 8.00 23.24 53.61
C PRO A 228 7.87 22.45 54.94
N GLU A 229 7.70 21.14 54.85
CA GLU A 229 7.82 20.29 56.03
C GLU A 229 9.28 20.24 56.51
N THR A 230 9.44 20.44 57.82
CA THR A 230 10.74 20.53 58.51
C THR A 230 11.68 19.34 58.21
N PRO A 231 13.01 19.57 58.16
CA PRO A 231 13.98 18.61 57.59
C PRO A 231 14.11 17.27 58.35
N THR A 232 13.52 17.19 59.53
CA THR A 232 13.65 16.09 60.49
C THR A 232 12.67 14.95 60.24
N TYR A 233 11.50 15.21 59.64
CA TYR A 233 10.50 14.17 59.35
C TYR A 233 10.77 13.47 58.00
N ALA A 234 11.20 14.22 56.98
CA ALA A 234 11.45 13.72 55.63
C ALA A 234 12.53 12.61 55.54
N LYS A 235 13.56 12.64 56.42
CA LYS A 235 14.60 11.59 56.46
C LYS A 235 14.09 10.24 56.99
N ARG A 236 13.01 10.21 57.78
CA ARG A 236 12.46 8.98 58.37
C ARG A 236 11.51 8.26 57.40
N VAL A 237 10.74 9.00 56.61
CA VAL A 237 9.82 8.44 55.58
C VAL A 237 10.58 7.94 54.35
N ALA A 238 11.64 8.64 53.91
CA ALA A 238 12.48 8.21 52.79
C ALA A 238 13.22 6.87 53.03
N ARG A 239 13.42 6.46 54.30
CA ARG A 239 14.01 5.16 54.64
C ARG A 239 12.96 4.03 54.66
N SER A 240 11.70 4.36 54.92
CA SER A 240 10.61 3.37 55.01
C SER A 240 10.02 3.01 53.63
N THR A 241 10.01 3.94 52.67
CA THR A 241 9.45 3.71 51.33
C THR A 241 10.38 2.97 50.37
N ARG A 242 11.68 2.85 50.69
CA ARG A 242 12.63 2.06 49.88
C ARG A 242 12.39 0.54 49.93
N LYS A 243 11.55 0.04 50.85
CA LYS A 243 11.31 -1.40 51.04
C LYS A 243 9.91 -1.89 50.65
N ALA A 244 8.98 -1.02 50.24
CA ALA A 244 7.56 -1.38 50.12
C ALA A 244 6.88 -0.98 48.79
N VAL A 245 7.64 -0.76 47.71
CA VAL A 245 7.06 -0.52 46.37
C VAL A 245 7.63 -1.52 45.36
N HIS A 246 7.47 -2.80 45.68
CA HIS A 246 7.31 -3.87 44.69
C HIS A 246 5.85 -4.30 44.73
N VAL A 247 4.95 -3.42 44.30
CA VAL A 247 3.55 -3.77 44.01
C VAL A 247 3.29 -3.38 42.57
N SER A 248 3.14 -4.43 41.77
CA SER A 248 2.71 -4.46 40.38
C SER A 248 1.56 -3.49 40.12
N SER A 249 1.83 -2.41 39.39
CA SER A 249 0.78 -1.68 38.67
C SER A 249 0.38 -2.50 37.44
N PRO A 250 -0.91 -2.65 37.13
CA PRO A 250 -1.35 -3.39 35.95
C PRO A 250 -0.88 -2.64 34.71
N THR A 251 0.06 -3.24 34.01
CA THR A 251 0.54 -2.83 32.70
C THR A 251 -0.59 -2.93 31.69
N ASN A 252 -1.39 -1.87 31.55
CA ASN A 252 -2.34 -1.73 30.45
C ASN A 252 -1.80 -0.81 29.33
N SER A 253 -0.47 -0.78 29.15
CA SER A 253 0.20 0.05 28.12
C SER A 253 1.00 -0.75 27.08
N GLY A 254 0.74 -2.06 26.97
CA GLY A 254 1.50 -2.97 26.11
C GLY A 254 1.19 -2.93 24.61
N VAL A 255 0.24 -2.14 24.11
CA VAL A 255 -0.22 -2.26 22.70
C VAL A 255 0.10 -1.02 21.86
N VAL A 256 1.28 -0.43 22.05
CA VAL A 256 1.90 0.35 20.96
C VAL A 256 3.16 -0.37 20.51
N SER A 257 3.01 -1.61 20.03
CA SER A 257 4.00 -2.20 19.14
C SER A 257 4.24 -1.21 17.99
N SER A 258 5.45 -0.69 17.87
CA SER A 258 5.87 0.09 16.71
C SER A 258 5.54 -0.71 15.45
N LEU A 259 4.91 -0.09 14.44
CA LEU A 259 4.79 -0.74 13.13
C LEU A 259 6.19 -1.22 12.71
N PRO A 260 6.34 -2.49 12.28
CA PRO A 260 7.62 -2.96 11.80
C PRO A 260 8.06 -2.07 10.64
N LYS A 261 9.35 -1.70 10.63
CA LYS A 261 9.93 -0.93 9.53
C LYS A 261 9.73 -1.74 8.24
N PRO A 262 9.11 -1.18 7.19
CA PRO A 262 8.99 -1.87 5.91
C PRO A 262 10.38 -2.30 5.42
N ALA A 263 10.46 -3.47 4.79
CA ALA A 263 11.69 -3.96 4.21
C ALA A 263 12.16 -2.98 3.13
N GLU A 264 13.45 -2.62 3.15
CA GLU A 264 14.03 -1.86 2.05
C GLU A 264 14.35 -2.84 0.92
N PRO A 265 13.87 -2.61 -0.32
CA PRO A 265 14.35 -3.37 -1.46
C PRO A 265 15.89 -3.30 -1.52
N ASP A 266 16.52 -4.46 -1.58
CA ASP A 266 17.96 -4.59 -1.58
C ASP A 266 18.50 -4.34 -2.99
N PHE A 267 18.72 -3.07 -3.30
CA PHE A 267 19.38 -2.68 -4.56
C PHE A 267 20.91 -2.68 -4.44
N SER A 268 21.51 -3.42 -3.49
CA SER A 268 22.96 -3.64 -3.50
C SER A 268 23.29 -4.72 -4.52
N VAL A 269 23.97 -4.33 -5.60
CA VAL A 269 24.70 -5.29 -6.42
C VAL A 269 26.09 -5.34 -5.83
N ASP A 270 26.49 -6.52 -5.37
CA ASP A 270 27.92 -6.86 -5.27
C ASP A 270 28.46 -6.75 -6.70
N GLU A 271 29.34 -5.77 -6.93
CA GLU A 271 30.20 -5.73 -8.11
C GLU A 271 31.11 -6.98 -8.08
N ARG A 272 30.61 -8.14 -8.49
CA ARG A 272 31.42 -9.33 -8.69
C ARG A 272 30.99 -10.12 -9.93
N TYR A 273 31.90 -10.05 -10.90
CA TYR A 273 32.07 -10.81 -12.14
C TYR A 273 31.35 -10.28 -13.38
#